data_AF-A0AAV7IBZ4-F1
#
_entry.id   AF-A0AAV7IBZ4-F1
#
_cell.length_a   1.000
_cell.length_b   1.000
_cell.length_c   1.000
_cell.angle_alpha   90.00
_cell.angle_beta   90.00
_cell.angle_gamma   90.00
#
_symmetry.space_group_name_H-M   'P 1'
#
loop_
_entity.id
_entity.type
_entity.pdbx_description
1 polymer ?
#
loop_
_entity_poly.entity_id
_entity_poly.type
_entity_poly.pdbx_seq_one_letter_code
_entity_poly.pdbx_strand_id
1 'polypeptide(L)'
;MSTLNESIVAINQLECLLLSYVRSLDRKNVNALQIILTDIKKQFKIIEKIIKTSKFILSRYVFMKAYFNMIQSRHQTSIKFLEQSKSIAYNINNQFIYDWINHCEKVWTNSLSNAQQNSWKENYLQSNVERNSFDKESIAFYTLPLPQDLTKQR
;
A
#
# COMPACT_ATOMS: atom_id res chain seq x y z
N MET A 1 -1.26 -4.96 27.49
CA MET A 1 -0.60 -3.73 27.03
C MET A 1 0.37 -4.07 25.88
N SER A 2 -0.17 -4.59 24.76
CA SER A 2 0.58 -5.04 23.56
C SER A 2 -0.09 -4.68 22.23
N THR A 3 -1.19 -3.91 22.27
CA THR A 3 -2.11 -3.70 21.13
C THR A 3 -1.52 -2.85 20.00
N LEU A 4 -0.61 -1.91 20.30
CA LEU A 4 0.01 -1.03 19.29
C LEU A 4 0.93 -1.83 18.35
N ASN A 5 1.88 -2.58 18.93
CA ASN A 5 2.82 -3.38 18.16
C ASN A 5 2.11 -4.46 17.37
N GLU A 6 1.14 -5.16 17.97
CA GLU A 6 0.31 -6.14 17.27
C GLU A 6 -0.43 -5.53 16.07
N SER A 7 -0.98 -4.32 16.23
CA SER A 7 -1.67 -3.61 15.14
C SER A 7 -0.73 -3.27 13.99
N ILE A 8 0.47 -2.77 14.29
CA ILE A 8 1.48 -2.41 13.30
C ILE A 8 2.01 -3.66 12.58
N VAL A 9 2.32 -4.72 13.34
CA VAL A 9 2.78 -6.00 12.77
C VAL A 9 1.72 -6.60 11.87
N ALA A 10 0.45 -6.62 12.30
CA ALA A 10 -0.63 -7.21 11.51
C ALA A 10 -0.82 -6.49 10.16
N ILE A 11 -0.77 -5.16 10.14
CA ILE A 11 -0.92 -4.40 8.90
C ILE A 11 0.31 -4.54 7.98
N ASN A 12 1.53 -4.60 8.54
CA ASN A 12 2.76 -4.84 7.77
C ASN A 12 2.76 -6.25 7.16
N GLN A 13 2.29 -7.26 7.89
CA GLN A 13 2.13 -8.62 7.38
C GLN A 13 1.16 -8.66 6.19
N LEU A 14 0.04 -7.94 6.26
CA LEU A 14 -0.91 -7.86 5.15
C LEU A 14 -0.25 -7.24 3.90
N GLU A 15 0.50 -6.16 4.08
CA GLU A 15 1.23 -5.52 2.98
C GLU A 15 2.24 -6.48 2.33
N CYS A 16 3.04 -7.18 3.14
CA CYS A 16 3.98 -8.20 2.65
C CYS A 16 3.29 -9.33 1.89
N LEU A 17 2.12 -9.79 2.37
CA LEU A 17 1.32 -10.79 1.66
C LEU A 17 0.82 -10.26 0.31
N LEU A 18 0.36 -9.02 0.24
CA LEU A 18 -0.08 -8.39 -1.01
C LEU A 18 1.07 -8.22 -2.01
N LEU A 19 2.26 -7.81 -1.56
CA LEU A 19 3.46 -7.75 -2.40
C LEU A 19 3.87 -9.13 -2.92
N SER A 20 3.79 -10.15 -2.05
CA SER A 20 4.07 -11.55 -2.42
C SER A 20 3.06 -12.08 -3.43
N TYR A 21 1.81 -11.64 -3.33
CA TYR A 21 0.75 -11.98 -4.27
C TYR A 21 1.02 -11.38 -5.65
N VAL A 22 1.38 -10.09 -5.73
CA VAL A 22 1.80 -9.45 -7.00
C VAL A 22 2.97 -10.21 -7.64
N ARG A 23 4.02 -10.51 -6.88
CA ARG A 23 5.18 -11.26 -7.37
C ARG A 23 4.80 -12.66 -7.87
N SER A 24 3.85 -13.32 -7.21
CA SER A 24 3.38 -14.65 -7.61
C SER A 24 2.51 -14.60 -8.87
N LEU A 25 1.75 -13.52 -9.08
CA LEU A 25 0.99 -13.26 -10.31
C LEU A 25 1.95 -13.11 -11.50
N ASP A 26 2.98 -12.28 -11.34
CA ASP A 26 3.99 -12.06 -12.39
C ASP A 26 4.75 -13.34 -12.76
N ARG A 27 4.99 -14.21 -11.77
CA ARG A 27 5.66 -15.51 -11.97
C ARG A 27 4.72 -16.62 -12.44
N LYS A 28 3.42 -16.36 -12.55
CA LYS A 28 2.39 -17.34 -12.91
C LYS A 28 2.41 -18.61 -12.04
N ASN A 29 2.79 -18.47 -10.76
CA ASN A 29 2.86 -19.60 -9.83
C ASN A 29 1.49 -19.85 -9.17
N VAL A 30 0.65 -20.63 -9.83
CA VAL A 30 -0.75 -20.87 -9.44
C VAL A 30 -0.89 -21.48 -8.04
N ASN A 31 -0.03 -22.43 -7.67
CA ASN A 31 -0.09 -23.08 -6.36
C ASN A 31 0.22 -22.08 -5.22
N ALA A 32 1.25 -21.25 -5.41
CA ALA A 32 1.58 -20.19 -4.45
C ALA A 32 0.47 -19.14 -4.34
N LEU A 33 -0.19 -18.80 -5.47
CA LEU A 33 -1.27 -17.81 -5.49
C LEU A 33 -2.44 -18.21 -4.60
N GLN A 34 -2.86 -19.47 -4.62
CA GLN A 34 -4.01 -19.92 -3.82
C GLN A 34 -3.72 -19.89 -2.32
N ILE A 35 -2.51 -20.30 -1.93
CA ILE A 35 -2.06 -20.26 -0.52
C ILE A 35 -2.00 -18.81 -0.04
N ILE A 36 -1.29 -17.94 -0.77
CA ILE A 36 -1.15 -16.52 -0.41
C ILE A 36 -2.51 -15.82 -0.36
N LEU A 37 -3.40 -16.07 -1.31
CA LEU A 37 -4.75 -15.49 -1.31
C LEU A 37 -5.56 -15.91 -0.08
N THR A 38 -5.39 -17.16 0.36
CA THR A 38 -6.03 -17.66 1.58
C THR A 38 -5.52 -16.92 2.81
N ASP A 39 -4.21 -16.70 2.89
CA ASP A 39 -3.60 -16.00 4.02
C ASP A 39 -3.91 -14.49 4.01
N ILE A 40 -3.98 -13.85 2.84
CA ILE A 40 -4.48 -12.48 2.69
C ILE A 40 -5.89 -12.35 3.29
N LYS A 41 -6.81 -13.26 2.93
CA LYS A 41 -8.19 -13.24 3.44
C LYS A 41 -8.25 -13.45 4.95
N LYS A 42 -7.43 -14.36 5.50
CA LYS A 42 -7.31 -14.53 6.95
C LYS A 42 -6.79 -13.26 7.62
N GLN A 43 -5.76 -12.64 7.06
CA GLN A 43 -5.14 -11.44 7.61
C GLN A 43 -6.10 -10.24 7.61
N PHE A 44 -6.91 -10.07 6.55
CA PHE A 44 -7.98 -9.07 6.55
C PHE A 44 -8.94 -9.27 7.73
N LYS A 45 -9.38 -10.51 8.02
CA LYS A 45 -10.28 -10.81 9.16
C LYS A 45 -9.62 -10.56 10.51
N ILE A 46 -8.31 -10.82 10.65
CA ILE A 46 -7.57 -10.52 11.87
C ILE A 46 -7.56 -9.00 12.11
N ILE A 47 -7.21 -8.23 11.09
CA ILE A 47 -7.14 -6.77 11.21
C ILE A 47 -8.53 -6.16 11.45
N GLU A 48 -9.61 -6.71 10.88
CA GLU A 48 -10.99 -6.27 11.17
C GLU A 48 -11.35 -6.32 12.66
N LYS A 49 -10.78 -7.28 13.40
CA LYS A 49 -10.97 -7.33 14.85
C LYS A 49 -10.12 -6.28 15.56
N ILE A 50 -8.88 -6.09 15.11
CA ILE A 50 -7.91 -5.16 15.69
C ILE A 50 -8.38 -3.70 15.53
N ILE A 51 -8.92 -3.31 14.37
CA ILE A 51 -9.36 -1.93 14.12
C ILE A 51 -10.49 -1.46 15.04
N LYS A 52 -11.21 -2.38 15.68
CA LYS A 52 -12.24 -2.04 16.69
C LYS A 52 -11.64 -1.34 17.91
N THR A 53 -10.41 -1.69 18.27
CA THR A 53 -9.68 -1.11 19.41
C THR A 53 -8.57 -0.16 18.97
N SER A 54 -7.99 -0.38 17.79
CA SER A 54 -6.82 0.34 17.28
C SER A 54 -7.17 1.13 16.02
N LYS A 55 -7.93 2.21 16.18
CA LYS A 55 -8.43 3.03 15.06
C LYS A 55 -7.32 3.72 14.25
N PHE A 56 -6.13 3.91 14.81
CA PHE A 56 -5.02 4.59 14.14
C PHE A 56 -4.50 3.86 12.88
N ILE A 57 -4.66 2.53 12.80
CA ILE A 57 -4.30 1.76 11.59
C ILE A 57 -5.43 1.70 10.55
N LEU A 58 -6.61 2.27 10.84
CA LEU A 58 -7.79 2.11 10.00
C LEU A 58 -7.55 2.64 8.57
N SER A 59 -6.90 3.80 8.43
CA SER A 59 -6.58 4.35 7.12
C SER A 59 -5.71 3.39 6.30
N ARG A 60 -4.59 2.88 6.85
CA ARG A 60 -3.74 1.88 6.16
C ARG A 60 -4.50 0.60 5.85
N TYR A 61 -5.35 0.14 6.74
CA TYR A 61 -6.18 -1.05 6.50
C TYR A 61 -7.10 -0.88 5.28
N VAL A 62 -7.81 0.26 5.19
CA VAL A 62 -8.65 0.58 4.03
C VAL A 62 -7.79 0.76 2.78
N PHE A 63 -6.60 1.34 2.89
CA PHE A 63 -5.66 1.45 1.77
C PHE A 63 -5.22 0.08 1.25
N MET A 64 -4.94 -0.88 2.13
CA MET A 64 -4.63 -2.26 1.71
C MET A 64 -5.81 -2.96 1.02
N LYS A 65 -7.07 -2.65 1.39
CA LYS A 65 -8.25 -3.10 0.62
C LYS A 65 -8.26 -2.49 -0.78
N ALA A 66 -7.94 -1.21 -0.89
CA ALA A 66 -7.86 -0.54 -2.19
C ALA A 66 -6.79 -1.20 -3.07
N TYR A 67 -5.60 -1.41 -2.51
CA TYR A 67 -4.49 -2.06 -3.21
C TYR A 67 -4.84 -3.47 -3.67
N PHE A 68 -5.42 -4.29 -2.79
CA PHE A 68 -5.87 -5.63 -3.16
C PHE A 68 -6.88 -5.64 -4.32
N ASN A 69 -7.84 -4.71 -4.31
CA ASN A 69 -8.79 -4.57 -5.41
C ASN A 69 -8.11 -4.08 -6.70
N MET A 70 -7.11 -3.21 -6.61
CA MET A 70 -6.34 -2.76 -7.77
C MET A 70 -5.54 -3.92 -8.39
N ILE A 71 -4.90 -4.76 -7.57
CA ILE A 71 -4.21 -5.99 -8.02
C ILE A 71 -5.16 -6.93 -8.75
N GLN A 72 -6.44 -7.00 -8.34
CA GLN A 72 -7.47 -7.82 -8.98
C GLN A 72 -8.23 -7.11 -10.11
N SER A 73 -7.74 -5.98 -10.62
CA SER A 73 -8.38 -5.19 -11.68
C SER A 73 -9.79 -4.67 -11.35
N ARG A 74 -10.14 -4.58 -10.06
CA ARG A 74 -11.42 -4.05 -9.59
C ARG A 74 -11.32 -2.55 -9.36
N HIS A 75 -11.08 -1.80 -10.44
CA HIS A 75 -10.74 -0.38 -10.42
C HIS A 75 -11.75 0.49 -9.64
N GLN A 76 -13.04 0.38 -9.95
CA GLN A 76 -14.08 1.18 -9.29
C GLN A 76 -14.12 0.95 -7.78
N THR A 77 -14.01 -0.31 -7.35
CA THR A 77 -13.97 -0.66 -5.93
C THR A 77 -12.70 -0.17 -5.26
N SER A 78 -11.57 -0.22 -5.96
CA SER A 78 -10.30 0.30 -5.47
C SER A 78 -10.36 1.81 -5.23
N ILE A 79 -10.89 2.59 -6.18
CA ILE A 79 -11.03 4.05 -6.07
C ILE A 79 -11.91 4.43 -4.87
N LYS A 80 -13.05 3.74 -4.68
CA LYS A 80 -13.91 3.96 -3.50
C LYS A 80 -13.15 3.77 -2.18
N PHE A 81 -12.33 2.72 -2.08
CA PHE A 81 -11.50 2.49 -0.89
C PHE A 81 -10.36 3.52 -0.77
N LEU A 82 -9.77 4.00 -1.87
CA LEU A 82 -8.78 5.07 -1.84
C LEU A 82 -9.35 6.36 -1.25
N GLU A 83 -10.51 6.81 -1.76
CA GLU A 83 -11.21 8.00 -1.27
C GLU A 83 -11.53 7.88 0.23
N GLN A 84 -12.06 6.72 0.64
CA GLN A 84 -12.33 6.44 2.04
C GLN A 84 -11.06 6.50 2.89
N SER A 85 -9.97 5.86 2.43
CA SER A 85 -8.71 5.82 3.17
C SER A 85 -8.07 7.21 3.33
N LYS A 86 -8.10 8.02 2.26
CA LYS A 86 -7.66 9.43 2.25
C LYS A 86 -8.45 10.27 3.25
N SER A 87 -9.78 10.17 3.22
CA SER A 87 -10.65 10.89 4.16
C SER A 87 -10.31 10.52 5.61
N ILE A 88 -10.12 9.23 5.91
CA ILE A 88 -9.74 8.78 7.25
C ILE A 88 -8.38 9.32 7.65
N ALA A 89 -7.37 9.26 6.77
CA ALA A 89 -6.01 9.77 7.05
C ALA A 89 -6.02 11.26 7.38
N TYR A 90 -6.73 12.04 6.57
CA TYR A 90 -6.90 13.48 6.76
C TYR A 90 -7.55 13.79 8.11
N ASN A 91 -8.66 13.11 8.44
CA ASN A 91 -9.40 13.34 9.68
C ASN A 91 -8.60 13.02 10.95
N ILE A 92 -7.61 12.12 10.87
CA ILE A 92 -6.73 11.80 12.00
C ILE A 92 -5.39 12.58 11.96
N ASN A 93 -5.29 13.59 11.09
CA ASN A 93 -4.07 14.38 10.84
C ASN A 93 -2.83 13.53 10.49
N ASN A 94 -3.03 12.36 9.86
CA ASN A 94 -1.94 11.52 9.39
C ASN A 94 -1.58 11.87 7.95
N GLN A 95 -0.90 13.01 7.81
CA GLN A 95 -0.53 13.56 6.51
C GLN A 95 0.39 12.63 5.71
N PHE A 96 1.29 11.90 6.38
CA PHE A 96 2.18 10.94 5.74
C PHE A 96 1.44 9.84 5.00
N ILE A 97 0.43 9.23 5.64
CA ILE A 97 -0.38 8.20 5.00
C ILE A 97 -1.23 8.81 3.88
N TYR A 98 -1.79 10.00 4.09
CA TYR A 98 -2.55 10.70 3.06
C TYR A 98 -1.73 10.94 1.79
N ASP A 99 -0.51 11.48 1.94
CA ASP A 99 0.40 11.78 0.84
C ASP A 99 0.87 10.50 0.14
N TRP A 100 1.15 9.43 0.90
CA TRP A 100 1.52 8.13 0.34
C TRP A 100 0.40 7.49 -0.48
N ILE A 101 -0.85 7.57 0.00
CA ILE A 101 -2.02 7.07 -0.73
C ILE A 101 -2.20 7.85 -2.04
N ASN A 102 -2.12 9.18 -2.00
CA ASN A 102 -2.20 10.04 -3.18
C ASN A 102 -1.11 9.71 -4.20
N HIS A 103 0.13 9.49 -3.74
CA HIS A 103 1.22 9.05 -4.61
C HIS A 103 0.86 7.75 -5.32
N CYS A 104 0.48 6.71 -4.57
CA CYS A 104 0.13 5.42 -5.16
C CYS A 104 -1.07 5.51 -6.12
N GLU A 105 -2.12 6.27 -5.77
CA GLU A 105 -3.27 6.50 -6.65
C GLU A 105 -2.82 7.10 -7.98
N LYS A 106 -2.03 8.18 -7.95
CA LYS A 106 -1.54 8.83 -9.18
C LYS A 106 -0.71 7.87 -10.03
N VAL A 107 0.10 7.01 -9.42
CA VAL A 107 0.82 5.98 -10.17
C VAL A 107 -0.14 4.96 -10.77
N TRP A 108 -1.09 4.46 -9.98
CA TRP A 108 -2.04 3.44 -10.43
C TRP A 108 -3.02 3.93 -11.51
N THR A 109 -3.28 5.24 -11.58
CA THR A 109 -4.11 5.89 -12.59
C THR A 109 -3.31 6.51 -13.74
N ASN A 110 -2.02 6.20 -13.87
CA ASN A 110 -1.12 6.71 -14.91
C ASN A 110 -1.00 8.25 -14.95
N SER A 111 -1.22 8.93 -13.83
CA SER A 111 -1.09 10.38 -13.71
C SER A 111 0.36 10.84 -13.47
N LEU A 112 1.32 9.91 -13.37
CA LEU A 112 2.75 10.19 -13.18
C LEU A 112 3.60 9.49 -14.25
N SER A 113 4.65 10.18 -14.72
CA SER A 113 5.63 9.61 -15.65
C SER A 113 6.48 8.52 -14.99
N ASN A 114 7.05 7.60 -15.77
CA ASN A 114 7.91 6.52 -15.25
C ASN A 114 9.07 7.03 -14.37
N ALA A 115 9.62 8.21 -14.67
CA ALA A 115 10.64 8.86 -13.85
C ALA A 115 10.06 9.28 -12.48
N GLN A 116 8.89 9.91 -12.46
CA GLN A 116 8.22 10.31 -11.22
C GLN A 116 7.82 9.11 -10.34
N GLN A 117 7.37 8.02 -10.96
CA GLN A 117 7.00 6.77 -10.27
C GLN A 117 8.18 6.11 -9.55
N ASN A 118 9.39 6.27 -10.08
CA ASN A 118 10.61 5.62 -9.60
C ASN A 118 11.59 6.58 -8.91
N SER A 119 11.22 7.85 -8.75
CA SER A 119 12.05 8.87 -8.09
C SER A 119 12.50 8.48 -6.67
N TRP A 120 11.73 7.64 -5.97
CA TRP A 120 12.12 7.09 -4.68
C TRP A 120 13.36 6.19 -4.76
N LYS A 121 13.61 5.52 -5.89
CA LYS A 121 14.81 4.70 -6.10
C LYS A 121 16.06 5.58 -6.22
N GLU A 122 15.94 6.68 -6.93
CA GLU A 122 17.02 7.66 -7.10
C GLU A 122 17.33 8.36 -5.77
N ASN A 123 16.28 8.74 -5.02
CA ASN A 123 16.42 9.31 -3.68
C ASN A 123 17.04 8.31 -2.69
N TYR A 124 16.71 7.02 -2.76
CA TYR A 124 17.33 5.98 -1.92
C TYR A 124 18.84 5.88 -2.17
N LEU A 125 19.27 5.89 -3.45
CA LEU A 125 20.68 5.82 -3.82
C LEU A 125 21.47 7.08 -3.44
N GLN A 126 20.83 8.26 -3.46
CA GLN A 126 21.43 9.52 -3.04
C GLN A 126 21.47 9.70 -1.51
N SER A 127 20.64 8.98 -0.75
CA SER A 127 20.51 9.15 0.72
C SER A 127 21.71 8.69 1.56
N ASN A 128 22.74 8.09 0.94
CA ASN A 128 24.03 7.84 1.59
C ASN A 128 24.85 9.14 1.81
N VAL A 129 24.39 10.28 1.31
CA VAL A 129 25.01 11.59 1.53
C VAL A 129 24.07 12.45 2.38
N GLU A 130 24.35 12.48 3.68
CA GLU A 130 23.98 13.52 4.65
C GLU A 130 22.64 14.28 4.43
N ARG A 131 21.50 13.65 4.73
CA ARG A 131 20.25 14.40 5.01
C ARG A 131 20.05 14.57 6.51
N ASN A 132 20.55 15.67 7.05
CA ASN A 132 20.30 16.09 8.42
C ASN A 132 19.06 16.99 8.60
N SER A 133 18.24 17.19 7.55
CA SER A 133 16.94 17.87 7.66
C SER A 133 15.81 16.95 7.20
N PHE A 134 14.85 16.69 8.10
CA PHE A 134 13.57 16.07 7.78
C PHE A 134 12.64 17.10 7.10
N ASP A 135 13.05 17.60 5.93
CA ASP A 135 12.18 18.46 5.14
C ASP A 135 11.10 17.59 4.49
N LYS A 136 9.82 17.92 4.72
CA LYS A 136 8.68 17.16 4.19
C LYS A 136 8.73 17.01 2.67
N GLU A 137 9.33 17.96 1.98
CA GLU A 137 9.54 17.98 0.53
C GLU A 137 10.60 16.96 0.06
N SER A 138 11.43 16.46 0.97
CA SER A 138 12.48 15.48 0.66
C SER A 138 11.99 14.02 0.73
N ILE A 139 10.75 13.78 1.16
CA ILE A 139 10.22 12.44 1.44
C ILE A 139 9.68 11.82 0.17
N ALA A 140 10.46 10.90 -0.40
CA ALA A 140 10.04 10.14 -1.57
C ALA A 140 9.17 8.94 -1.14
N PHE A 141 7.92 8.92 -1.58
CA PHE A 141 7.01 7.83 -1.30
C PHE A 141 7.28 6.63 -2.20
N TYR A 142 7.38 5.44 -1.60
CA TYR A 142 7.46 4.22 -2.40
C TYR A 142 6.12 3.91 -3.05
N THR A 143 6.20 3.42 -4.28
CA THR A 143 5.04 2.98 -5.03
C THR A 143 4.73 1.52 -4.72
N LEU A 144 3.49 1.22 -4.33
CA LEU A 144 3.00 -0.15 -4.29
C LEU A 144 2.82 -0.70 -5.72
N PRO A 145 3.55 -1.76 -6.11
CA PRO A 145 3.59 -2.23 -7.49
C PRO A 145 2.28 -2.92 -7.92
N LEU A 146 1.90 -2.77 -9.17
CA LEU A 146 0.83 -3.58 -9.77
C LEU A 146 1.43 -4.76 -10.56
N PRO A 147 0.68 -5.86 -10.76
CA PRO A 147 1.11 -6.95 -11.64
C PRO A 147 1.46 -6.44 -13.04
N GLN A 148 2.50 -7.02 -13.65
CA GLN A 148 3.01 -6.60 -14.95
C GLN A 148 1.94 -6.63 -16.03
N ASP A 149 1.06 -7.62 -16.01
CA ASP A 149 0.00 -7.76 -17.00
C ASP A 149 -0.98 -6.57 -16.95
N LEU A 150 -1.19 -5.98 -15.76
CA LEU A 150 -1.99 -4.76 -15.61
C LEU A 150 -1.24 -3.53 -16.08
N THR A 151 0.09 -3.54 -16.06
CA THR A 151 0.92 -2.44 -16.57
C THR A 151 1.16 -2.51 -18.08
N LYS A 152 1.08 -3.70 -18.69
CA LYS A 152 1.30 -3.94 -20.13
C LYS A 152 0.04 -3.73 -21.00
N GLN A 153 -1.14 -3.85 -20.41
CA GLN A 153 -2.42 -3.52 -21.06
C GLN A 153 -2.70 -1.99 -21.07
N ARG A 154 -1.70 -1.17 -20.72
CA ARG A 154 -1.80 0.27 -20.50
C ARG A 154 -0.83 1.02 -21.40
#